data_AF-A0AAV9WYP2-F1
#
_entry.id   AF-A0AAV9WYP2-F1
#
_cell.length_a   1.000
_cell.length_b   1.000
_cell.length_c   1.000
_cell.angle_alpha   90.00
_cell.angle_beta   90.00
_cell.angle_gamma   90.00
#
_symmetry.space_group_name_H-M   'P 1'
#
loop_
_entity.id
_entity.type
_entity.pdbx_description
1 polymer ?
#
loop_
_entity_poly.entity_id
_entity_poly.type
_entity_poly.pdbx_seq_one_letter_code
_entity_poly.pdbx_strand_id
1 'polypeptide(L)'
;MVKFYENGFAYNYTWQAVTLAYFLRYPNPYSTHVISTDVISRHIDDAGCLHTVRIHHKRGKLPAALTRLLPSISDSYILETSKVNPHTMVMETETRNLDHTSILSVVEQQTYTPSEAGDTTSVRTTVRFDSRFGNRRNQNQVQDVADMHDLAIAPPQHQPERRRFFSFGFGWGKEGVQRTIEQLGARRTEEHVGSSTKGMQLVLDRLRNIGLIGARGVERVGSESSWKAVWRRVREEIPKADGADVGVGV
;
A
#
# COMPACT_ATOMS: atom_id res chain seq x y z
N MET A 1 -15.41 4.31 -10.77
CA MET A 1 -16.19 4.50 -9.53
C MET A 1 -15.22 4.81 -8.41
N VAL A 2 -15.56 5.75 -7.52
CA VAL A 2 -14.76 6.14 -6.35
C VAL A 2 -15.47 5.72 -5.07
N LYS A 3 -14.75 5.10 -4.11
CA LYS A 3 -15.25 4.79 -2.77
C LYS A 3 -14.29 5.30 -1.71
N PHE A 4 -14.85 5.69 -0.55
CA PHE A 4 -14.12 6.19 0.60
C PHE A 4 -14.40 5.32 1.82
N TYR A 5 -13.36 5.06 2.60
CA TYR A 5 -13.44 4.42 3.91
C TYR A 5 -12.68 5.30 4.90
N GLU A 6 -13.21 5.45 6.10
CA GLU A 6 -12.56 6.18 7.18
C GLU A 6 -12.46 5.29 8.42
N ASN A 7 -11.34 5.38 9.11
CA ASN A 7 -11.12 4.68 10.38
C ASN A 7 -10.30 5.54 11.35
N GLY A 8 -10.63 5.46 12.63
CA GLY A 8 -9.90 6.10 13.72
C GLY A 8 -9.24 5.06 14.62
N PHE A 9 -8.00 5.31 15.04
CA PHE A 9 -7.28 4.47 15.98
C PHE A 9 -6.40 5.34 16.90
N ALA A 10 -6.14 4.90 18.13
CA ALA A 10 -5.23 5.59 19.06
C ALA A 10 -4.14 4.65 19.56
N TYR A 11 -2.88 5.09 19.47
CA TYR A 11 -1.75 4.41 20.11
C TYR A 11 -1.53 4.98 21.51
N ASN A 12 -1.34 4.11 22.51
CA ASN A 12 -0.97 4.49 23.88
C ASN A 12 0.53 4.82 23.99
N TYR A 13 0.99 5.71 23.11
CA TYR A 13 2.38 6.12 22.94
C TYR A 13 2.43 7.59 22.53
N THR A 14 3.52 8.27 22.89
CA THR A 14 3.76 9.66 22.51
C THR A 14 3.90 9.81 20.99
N TRP A 15 3.57 11.00 20.48
CA TRP A 15 3.62 11.29 19.06
C TRP A 15 5.02 11.08 18.46
N GLN A 16 6.07 11.40 19.21
CA GLN A 16 7.46 11.19 18.80
C GLN A 16 7.77 9.71 18.62
N ALA A 17 7.31 8.85 19.55
CA ALA A 17 7.52 7.42 19.47
C ALA A 17 6.75 6.82 18.28
N VAL A 18 5.50 7.23 18.05
CA VAL A 18 4.68 6.78 16.92
C VAL A 18 5.25 7.24 15.58
N THR A 19 5.67 8.49 15.48
CA THR A 19 6.31 9.06 14.28
C THR A 19 7.61 8.32 13.95
N LEU A 20 8.45 8.05 14.95
CA LEU A 20 9.67 7.27 14.76
C LEU A 20 9.36 5.82 14.35
N ALA A 21 8.43 5.17 15.04
CA ALA A 21 8.00 3.81 14.74
C ALA A 21 7.48 3.69 13.30
N TYR A 22 6.77 4.71 12.80
CA TYR A 22 6.24 4.73 11.43
C TYR A 22 7.35 4.59 10.39
N PHE A 23 8.48 5.27 10.59
CA PHE A 23 9.63 5.17 9.70
C PHE A 23 10.36 3.83 9.84
N LEU A 24 10.33 3.22 11.02
CA LEU A 24 10.99 1.95 11.35
C LEU A 24 10.08 0.71 11.23
N ARG A 25 8.85 0.87 10.75
CA ARG A 25 7.81 -0.18 10.83
C ARG A 25 8.13 -1.43 10.01
N TYR A 26 9.10 -1.36 9.11
CA TYR A 26 9.54 -2.51 8.33
C TYR A 26 10.98 -2.90 8.63
N PRO A 27 11.26 -4.21 8.67
CA PRO A 27 10.29 -5.30 8.50
C PRO A 27 9.55 -5.66 9.81
N ASN A 28 8.33 -6.17 9.66
CA ASN A 28 7.51 -6.70 10.76
C ASN A 28 6.77 -7.99 10.29
N PRO A 29 6.34 -8.90 11.20
CA PRO A 29 5.80 -10.21 10.84
C PRO A 29 4.34 -10.13 10.36
N TYR A 30 3.69 -8.98 10.56
CA TYR A 30 2.35 -8.70 10.05
C TYR A 30 2.38 -8.10 8.64
N SER A 31 3.56 -7.83 8.09
CA SER A 31 3.78 -7.24 6.76
C SER A 31 4.83 -8.01 5.94
N THR A 32 4.74 -9.34 5.93
CA THR A 32 5.67 -10.23 5.22
C THR A 32 5.70 -10.02 3.70
N HIS A 33 4.68 -9.37 3.15
CA HIS A 33 4.59 -9.00 1.74
C HIS A 33 5.54 -7.87 1.35
N VAL A 34 6.04 -7.07 2.29
CA VAL A 34 6.99 -5.99 2.01
C VAL A 34 8.39 -6.59 1.87
N ILE A 35 8.96 -6.50 0.67
CA ILE A 35 10.28 -7.05 0.35
C ILE A 35 11.37 -6.02 0.67
N SER A 36 11.22 -4.81 0.16
CA SER A 36 12.18 -3.71 0.36
C SER A 36 11.46 -2.39 0.59
N THR A 37 12.20 -1.44 1.15
CA THR A 37 11.76 -0.07 1.39
C THR A 37 12.94 0.85 1.23
N ASP A 38 12.81 1.83 0.34
CA ASP A 38 13.89 2.73 -0.04
C ASP A 38 13.43 4.18 0.09
N VAL A 39 14.32 5.07 0.55
CA VAL A 39 14.07 6.51 0.60
C VAL A 39 14.50 7.11 -0.74
N ILE A 40 13.54 7.66 -1.49
CA ILE A 40 13.80 8.33 -2.77
C ILE A 40 14.32 9.75 -2.51
N SER A 41 13.65 10.48 -1.62
CA SER A 41 14.05 11.83 -1.26
C SER A 41 13.66 12.16 0.17
N ARG A 42 14.45 13.02 0.80
CA ARG A 42 14.19 13.55 2.13
C ARG A 42 14.79 14.93 2.25
N HIS A 43 14.00 15.90 2.69
CA HIS A 43 14.46 17.26 2.90
C HIS A 43 13.60 17.95 3.96
N ILE A 44 14.10 19.06 4.50
CA ILE A 44 13.36 19.95 5.38
C ILE A 44 12.96 21.16 4.53
N ASP A 45 11.69 21.57 4.59
CA ASP A 45 11.22 22.77 3.90
C ASP A 45 11.49 24.05 4.70
N ASP A 46 11.23 25.22 4.10
CA ASP A 46 11.44 26.52 4.74
C ASP A 46 10.59 26.72 6.02
N ALA A 47 9.51 25.95 6.18
CA ALA A 47 8.66 25.95 7.36
C ALA A 47 9.15 24.98 8.46
N GLY A 48 10.29 24.30 8.25
CA GLY A 48 10.86 23.34 9.20
C GLY A 48 10.15 21.99 9.21
N CYS A 49 9.32 21.67 8.21
CA CYS A 49 8.67 20.37 8.08
C CYS A 49 9.59 19.38 7.35
N LEU A 50 9.68 18.16 7.87
CA LEU A 50 10.40 17.07 7.22
C LEU A 50 9.50 16.41 6.18
N HIS A 51 9.92 16.48 4.91
CA HIS A 51 9.31 15.76 3.80
C HIS A 51 10.13 14.50 3.50
N THR A 52 9.47 13.36 3.38
CA THR A 52 10.09 12.11 2.94
C THR A 52 9.25 11.47 1.85
N VAL A 53 9.90 11.01 0.79
CA VAL A 53 9.32 10.12 -0.22
C VAL A 53 10.01 8.77 -0.12
N ARG A 54 9.24 7.71 0.06
CA ARG A 54 9.71 6.32 0.06
C ARG A 54 9.01 5.50 -1.00
N ILE A 55 9.69 4.45 -1.46
CA ILE A 55 9.09 3.42 -2.30
C ILE A 55 9.17 2.08 -1.57
N HIS A 56 8.08 1.33 -1.61
CA HIS A 56 7.99 0.00 -1.05
C HIS A 56 7.74 -1.00 -2.16
N HIS A 57 8.59 -2.02 -2.25
CA HIS A 57 8.35 -3.17 -3.12
C HIS A 57 7.56 -4.22 -2.33
N LYS A 58 6.38 -4.59 -2.83
CA LYS A 58 5.48 -5.57 -2.20
C LYS A 58 5.19 -6.74 -3.13
N ARG A 59 5.26 -7.96 -2.60
CA ARG A 59 4.80 -9.17 -3.30
C ARG A 59 3.34 -9.45 -2.99
N GLY A 60 2.52 -9.51 -4.03
CA GLY A 60 1.10 -9.76 -3.91
C GLY A 60 0.62 -10.75 -4.96
N LYS A 61 -0.47 -11.45 -4.65
CA LYS A 61 -1.22 -12.20 -5.66
C LYS A 61 -2.51 -11.47 -5.97
N LEU A 62 -2.90 -11.45 -7.24
CA LEU A 62 -4.27 -11.09 -7.58
C LEU A 62 -5.23 -12.07 -6.89
N PRO A 63 -6.40 -11.58 -6.43
CA PRO A 63 -7.49 -12.47 -6.04
C PRO A 63 -7.82 -13.41 -7.19
N ALA A 64 -8.12 -14.67 -6.88
CA ALA A 64 -8.37 -15.71 -7.88
C ALA A 64 -9.43 -15.28 -8.92
N ALA A 65 -10.46 -14.54 -8.51
CA ALA A 65 -11.48 -13.99 -9.41
C ALA A 65 -10.92 -13.08 -10.51
N LEU A 66 -9.85 -12.33 -10.24
CA LEU A 66 -9.20 -11.43 -11.18
C LEU A 66 -8.07 -12.11 -11.98
N THR A 67 -7.49 -13.20 -11.47
CA THR A 67 -6.40 -13.94 -12.16
C THR A 67 -6.81 -14.54 -13.50
N ARG A 68 -8.11 -14.79 -13.73
CA ARG A 68 -8.61 -15.33 -15.00
C ARG A 68 -8.74 -14.26 -16.10
N LEU A 69 -8.78 -12.98 -15.72
CA LEU A 69 -9.03 -11.85 -16.62
C LEU A 69 -7.81 -10.95 -16.84
N LEU A 70 -6.82 -11.04 -15.96
CA LEU A 70 -5.65 -10.16 -15.94
C LEU A 70 -4.38 -11.00 -15.91
N PRO A 71 -3.29 -10.53 -16.56
CA PRO A 71 -1.99 -11.19 -16.43
C PRO A 71 -1.59 -11.28 -14.95
N SER A 72 -0.83 -12.32 -14.60
CA SER A 72 -0.42 -12.55 -13.22
C SER A 72 0.41 -11.36 -12.71
N ILE A 73 -0.13 -10.63 -11.75
CA ILE A 73 0.61 -9.61 -11.02
C ILE A 73 1.24 -10.30 -9.82
N SER A 74 2.57 -10.35 -9.78
CA SER A 74 3.35 -10.93 -8.69
C SER A 74 3.89 -9.87 -7.72
N ASP A 75 4.15 -8.67 -8.22
CA ASP A 75 4.85 -7.61 -7.51
C ASP A 75 4.14 -6.27 -7.75
N SER A 76 4.20 -5.40 -6.76
CA SER A 76 3.66 -4.05 -6.82
C SER A 76 4.55 -3.05 -6.09
N TYR A 77 4.63 -1.85 -6.62
CA TYR A 77 5.34 -0.72 -6.01
C TYR A 77 4.37 0.27 -5.40
N ILE A 78 4.59 0.59 -4.13
CA ILE A 78 3.81 1.60 -3.39
C ILE A 78 4.69 2.81 -3.14
N LEU A 79 4.23 3.97 -3.58
CA LEU A 79 4.84 5.24 -3.21
C LEU A 79 4.24 5.71 -1.88
N GLU A 80 5.10 6.04 -0.93
CA GLU A 80 4.75 6.70 0.32
C GLU A 80 5.32 8.12 0.31
N THR A 81 4.50 9.10 0.67
CA THR A 81 4.93 10.46 0.96
C THR A 81 4.51 10.83 2.37
N SER A 82 5.41 11.41 3.15
CA SER A 82 5.12 11.88 4.51
C SER A 82 5.61 13.30 4.72
N LYS A 83 4.81 14.09 5.43
CA LYS A 83 5.17 15.41 5.95
C LYS A 83 5.07 15.38 7.47
N VAL A 84 6.15 15.74 8.16
CA VAL A 84 6.22 15.77 9.62
C VAL A 84 6.51 17.20 10.05
N ASN A 85 5.58 17.81 10.80
CA ASN A 85 5.77 19.12 11.40
C ASN A 85 6.04 18.96 12.91
N PRO A 86 7.29 19.17 13.37
CA PRO A 86 7.62 19.03 14.79
C PRO A 86 7.06 20.16 15.66
N HIS A 87 6.73 21.32 15.09
CA HIS A 87 6.18 22.45 15.83
C HIS A 87 4.70 22.25 16.15
N THR A 88 3.92 21.75 15.19
CA THR A 88 2.50 21.44 15.40
C THR A 88 2.26 20.01 15.88
N MET A 89 3.31 19.18 15.93
CA MET A 89 3.22 17.73 16.22
C MET A 89 2.17 17.03 15.35
N VAL A 90 2.18 17.33 14.05
CA VAL A 90 1.33 16.66 13.07
C VAL A 90 2.20 15.91 12.08
N MET A 91 1.89 14.63 11.87
CA MET A 91 2.45 13.85 10.76
C MET A 91 1.32 13.48 9.80
N GLU A 92 1.49 13.81 8.53
CA GLU A 92 0.59 13.47 7.44
C GLU A 92 1.30 12.49 6.51
N THR A 93 0.61 11.43 6.11
CA THR A 93 1.18 10.42 5.23
C THR A 93 0.19 10.05 4.15
N GLU A 94 0.67 9.85 2.93
CA GLU A 94 -0.10 9.30 1.82
C GLU A 94 0.64 8.10 1.24
N THR A 95 -0.08 7.01 1.00
CA THR A 95 0.43 5.87 0.24
C THR A 95 -0.45 5.58 -0.96
N ARG A 96 0.18 5.26 -2.09
CA ARG A 96 -0.53 4.90 -3.33
C ARG A 96 0.22 3.87 -4.15
N ASN A 97 -0.50 2.98 -4.82
CA ASN A 97 0.11 2.08 -5.79
C ASN A 97 0.53 2.84 -7.07
N LEU A 98 1.71 2.52 -7.59
CA LEU A 98 2.22 3.08 -8.85
C LEU A 98 1.76 2.26 -10.05
N ASP A 99 1.63 0.96 -9.86
CA ASP A 99 1.28 -0.04 -10.86
C ASP A 99 -0.20 -0.45 -10.77
N HIS A 100 -0.74 -0.97 -11.88
CA HIS A 100 -2.11 -1.49 -11.99
C HIS A 100 -3.24 -0.49 -11.68
N THR A 101 -2.93 0.80 -11.71
CA THR A 101 -3.87 1.91 -11.46
C THR A 101 -5.02 1.98 -12.48
N SER A 102 -4.84 1.40 -13.68
CA SER A 102 -5.92 1.25 -14.67
C SER A 102 -7.03 0.28 -14.23
N ILE A 103 -6.72 -0.64 -13.32
CA ILE A 103 -7.64 -1.63 -12.77
C ILE A 103 -8.18 -1.13 -11.43
N LEU A 104 -7.27 -0.79 -10.51
CA LEU A 104 -7.58 -0.27 -9.19
C LEU A 104 -6.47 0.65 -8.71
N SER A 105 -6.81 1.91 -8.48
CA SER A 105 -5.98 2.85 -7.73
C SER A 105 -6.46 2.88 -6.28
N VAL A 106 -5.54 2.70 -5.35
CA VAL A 106 -5.76 2.80 -3.91
C VAL A 106 -4.89 3.94 -3.40
N VAL A 107 -5.51 4.90 -2.72
CA VAL A 107 -4.81 5.99 -2.05
C VAL A 107 -5.24 5.98 -0.58
N GLU A 108 -4.29 5.77 0.32
CA GLU A 108 -4.52 5.83 1.76
C GLU A 108 -3.82 7.06 2.32
N GLN A 109 -4.57 7.89 3.01
CA GLN A 109 -4.10 9.08 3.70
C GLN A 109 -4.27 8.89 5.20
N GLN A 110 -3.25 9.26 5.97
CA GLN A 110 -3.29 9.17 7.43
C GLN A 110 -2.78 10.46 8.06
N THR A 111 -3.40 10.86 9.17
CA THR A 111 -3.00 12.01 9.98
C THR A 111 -2.80 11.56 11.42
N TYR A 112 -1.62 11.84 11.96
CA TYR A 112 -1.21 11.48 13.31
C TYR A 112 -1.09 12.75 14.17
N THR A 113 -1.81 12.78 15.29
CA THR A 113 -1.88 13.93 16.20
C THR A 113 -1.79 13.46 17.66
N PRO A 114 -1.03 14.13 18.54
CA PRO A 114 -1.01 13.82 19.96
C PRO A 114 -2.36 14.12 20.63
N SER A 115 -2.63 13.45 21.76
CA SER A 115 -3.65 13.88 22.71
C SER A 115 -3.25 15.17 23.43
N GLU A 116 -4.21 15.85 24.05
CA GLU A 116 -3.94 17.03 24.91
C GLU A 116 -2.99 16.69 26.06
N ALA A 117 -3.06 15.47 26.61
CA ALA A 117 -2.17 14.98 27.66
C ALA A 117 -0.77 14.57 27.14
N GLY A 118 -0.60 14.42 25.81
CA GLY A 118 0.67 14.06 25.18
C GLY A 118 1.10 12.59 25.36
N ASP A 119 0.26 11.77 25.99
CA ASP A 119 0.53 10.36 26.33
C ASP A 119 0.09 9.37 25.24
N THR A 120 -0.82 9.81 24.37
CA THR A 120 -1.42 9.00 23.31
C THR A 120 -1.36 9.74 21.97
N THR A 121 -1.42 8.98 20.88
CA THR A 121 -1.42 9.52 19.51
C THR A 121 -2.61 8.99 18.75
N SER A 122 -3.50 9.88 18.36
CA SER A 122 -4.65 9.60 17.50
C SER A 122 -4.22 9.53 16.05
N VAL A 123 -4.79 8.58 15.32
CA VAL A 123 -4.54 8.34 13.90
C VAL A 123 -5.87 8.29 13.18
N ARG A 124 -6.10 9.24 12.27
CA ARG A 124 -7.21 9.20 11.33
C ARG A 124 -6.71 8.63 10.01
N THR A 125 -7.40 7.64 9.47
CA THR A 125 -7.07 6.99 8.20
C THR A 125 -8.23 7.14 7.24
N THR A 126 -7.95 7.61 6.03
CA THR A 126 -8.92 7.69 4.92
C THR A 126 -8.38 6.92 3.73
N VAL A 127 -9.14 5.95 3.23
CA VAL A 127 -8.77 5.15 2.06
C VAL A 127 -9.72 5.43 0.91
N ARG A 128 -9.16 5.84 -0.22
CA ARG A 128 -9.87 6.08 -1.48
C ARG A 128 -9.54 4.99 -2.49
N PHE A 129 -10.58 4.31 -2.97
CA PHE A 129 -10.49 3.36 -4.07
C PHE A 129 -11.05 4.00 -5.34
N ASP A 130 -10.26 4.05 -6.41
CA ASP A 130 -10.70 4.46 -7.74
C ASP A 130 -10.51 3.27 -8.70
N SER A 131 -11.63 2.72 -9.17
CA SER A 131 -11.63 1.68 -10.19
C SER A 131 -12.11 2.24 -11.52
N ARG A 132 -11.25 2.12 -12.54
CA ARG A 132 -11.52 2.50 -13.94
C ARG A 132 -11.92 1.31 -14.82
N PHE A 133 -11.95 0.11 -14.24
CA PHE A 133 -12.29 -1.13 -14.94
C PHE A 133 -13.73 -1.05 -15.49
N GLY A 134 -13.90 -1.30 -16.80
CA GLY A 134 -15.21 -1.27 -17.48
C GLY A 134 -15.74 0.12 -17.86
N ASN A 135 -15.06 1.20 -17.47
CA ASN A 135 -15.50 2.58 -17.68
C ASN A 135 -14.88 3.27 -18.91
N ARG A 136 -14.33 2.49 -19.84
CA ARG A 136 -13.88 2.99 -21.15
C ARG A 136 -15.14 3.28 -22.00
N ARG A 137 -15.79 4.41 -21.72
CA ARG A 137 -16.68 5.07 -22.68
C ARG A 137 -15.87 5.25 -23.96
N ASN A 138 -16.45 4.91 -25.10
CA ASN A 138 -15.95 5.21 -26.44
C ASN A 138 -15.56 6.68 -26.52
N GLN A 139 -14.30 7.00 -26.23
CA GLN A 139 -13.71 8.30 -26.53
C GLN A 139 -12.92 8.24 -27.84
N ASN A 140 -13.18 7.21 -28.67
CA ASN A 140 -12.65 7.05 -30.02
C ASN A 140 -13.78 6.94 -31.06
N GLN A 141 -14.93 7.60 -30.85
CA GLN A 141 -16.00 7.63 -31.88
C GLN A 141 -16.51 9.05 -32.18
N VAL A 142 -15.72 10.08 -31.89
CA VAL A 142 -16.04 11.48 -32.25
C VAL A 142 -14.88 12.16 -33.01
N GLN A 143 -13.87 11.40 -33.45
CA GLN A 143 -12.76 11.98 -34.24
C GLN A 143 -12.56 11.37 -35.63
N ASP A 144 -13.35 10.38 -36.04
CA ASP A 144 -13.26 9.75 -37.37
C ASP A 144 -14.41 10.11 -38.32
N VAL A 145 -15.18 11.18 -38.06
CA VAL A 145 -16.26 11.64 -38.97
C VAL A 145 -15.98 13.01 -39.59
N ALA A 146 -14.81 13.60 -39.34
CA ALA A 146 -14.44 14.91 -39.89
C ALA A 146 -13.58 14.83 -41.17
N ASP A 147 -12.98 13.68 -41.48
CA ASP A 147 -12.07 13.52 -42.64
C ASP A 147 -12.58 12.45 -43.62
N MET A 148 -13.80 12.61 -44.14
CA MET A 148 -14.28 11.84 -45.31
C MET A 148 -14.87 12.79 -46.36
N HIS A 149 -14.00 13.61 -46.94
CA HIS A 149 -14.24 14.19 -48.26
C HIS A 149 -12.88 14.31 -48.95
N ASP A 150 -12.35 13.21 -49.47
CA ASP A 150 -11.79 13.17 -50.83
C ASP A 150 -11.12 11.82 -51.19
N LEU A 151 -11.41 11.37 -52.43
CA LEU A 151 -10.69 10.41 -53.28
C LEU A 151 -10.94 8.89 -53.13
N ALA A 152 -12.03 8.45 -53.77
CA ALA A 152 -12.15 7.41 -54.82
C ALA A 152 -11.03 6.36 -55.08
N ILE A 153 -11.47 5.08 -55.02
CA ILE A 153 -11.22 3.90 -55.91
C ILE A 153 -9.91 3.06 -55.75
N ALA A 154 -10.05 1.83 -55.19
CA ALA A 154 -9.33 0.59 -55.58
C ALA A 154 -9.97 -0.69 -54.93
N PRO A 155 -9.92 -1.90 -55.55
CA PRO A 155 -10.67 -3.12 -55.16
C PRO A 155 -10.02 -3.97 -54.03
N PRO A 156 -10.74 -4.95 -53.42
CA PRO A 156 -10.37 -5.49 -52.11
C PRO A 156 -9.34 -6.62 -52.20
N GLN A 157 -8.21 -6.45 -51.51
CA GLN A 157 -7.26 -7.53 -51.24
C GLN A 157 -7.30 -7.90 -49.76
N HIS A 158 -7.38 -9.21 -49.50
CA HIS A 158 -7.57 -9.83 -48.20
C HIS A 158 -6.43 -9.48 -47.23
N GLN A 159 -6.74 -8.79 -46.13
CA GLN A 159 -5.85 -8.64 -44.98
C GLN A 159 -6.14 -9.77 -43.97
N PRO A 160 -5.12 -10.47 -43.44
CA PRO A 160 -5.33 -11.46 -42.41
C PRO A 160 -5.82 -10.76 -41.14
N GLU A 161 -6.86 -11.32 -40.54
CA GLU A 161 -7.50 -10.80 -39.32
C GLU A 161 -6.45 -10.47 -38.25
N ARG A 162 -6.30 -9.17 -37.96
CA ARG A 162 -5.78 -8.72 -36.66
C ARG A 162 -6.74 -9.24 -35.60
N ARG A 163 -6.36 -10.36 -34.97
CA ARG A 163 -7.01 -10.98 -33.81
C ARG A 163 -7.51 -9.90 -32.85
N ARG A 164 -8.83 -9.70 -32.83
CA ARG A 164 -9.58 -8.97 -31.82
C ARG A 164 -9.42 -9.70 -30.48
N PHE A 165 -8.36 -9.38 -29.73
CA PHE A 165 -8.10 -9.92 -28.38
C PHE A 165 -9.03 -9.34 -27.28
N PHE A 166 -10.12 -8.66 -27.64
CA PHE A 166 -11.09 -8.10 -26.67
C PHE A 166 -12.52 -8.59 -26.93
N SER A 167 -12.68 -9.87 -27.27
CA SER A 167 -13.95 -10.57 -27.12
C SER A 167 -14.12 -10.95 -25.65
N PHE A 168 -14.95 -10.19 -24.94
CA PHE A 168 -15.44 -10.49 -23.59
C PHE A 168 -16.16 -11.85 -23.60
N GLY A 169 -15.45 -12.92 -23.21
CA GLY A 169 -16.01 -14.25 -22.98
C GLY A 169 -16.15 -14.54 -21.49
N PHE A 170 -17.37 -14.93 -21.07
CA PHE A 170 -17.81 -15.48 -19.78
C PHE A 170 -18.28 -14.51 -18.66
N GLY A 171 -19.60 -14.28 -18.63
CA GLY A 171 -20.42 -14.65 -17.46
C GLY A 171 -20.59 -13.66 -16.30
N TRP A 172 -19.97 -12.48 -16.32
CA TRP A 172 -20.22 -11.44 -15.31
C TRP A 172 -20.56 -10.13 -16.02
N GLY A 173 -21.76 -9.60 -15.79
CA GLY A 173 -22.10 -8.23 -16.19
C GLY A 173 -21.16 -7.22 -15.50
N LYS A 174 -21.02 -6.02 -16.06
CA LYS A 174 -20.16 -4.93 -15.52
C LYS A 174 -20.40 -4.70 -14.01
N GLU A 175 -21.65 -4.83 -13.57
CA GLU A 175 -22.08 -4.71 -12.18
C GLU A 175 -21.53 -5.82 -11.28
N GLY A 176 -21.36 -7.04 -11.78
CA GLY A 176 -20.85 -8.18 -11.02
C GLY A 176 -19.36 -8.02 -10.69
N VAL A 177 -18.55 -7.65 -11.68
CA VAL A 177 -17.11 -7.40 -11.47
C VAL A 177 -16.90 -6.17 -10.56
N GLN A 178 -17.73 -5.14 -10.73
CA GLN A 178 -17.69 -3.97 -9.87
C GLN A 178 -18.01 -4.32 -8.40
N ARG A 179 -19.08 -5.08 -8.13
CA ARG A 179 -19.39 -5.57 -6.77
C ARG A 179 -18.26 -6.40 -6.16
N THR A 180 -17.60 -7.25 -6.96
CA THR A 180 -16.44 -8.01 -6.50
C THR A 180 -15.27 -7.10 -6.12
N ILE A 181 -14.98 -6.07 -6.92
CA ILE A 181 -13.93 -5.08 -6.60
C ILE A 181 -14.27 -4.32 -5.31
N GLU A 182 -15.55 -3.98 -5.10
CA GLU A 182 -16.01 -3.31 -3.89
C GLU A 182 -15.85 -4.16 -2.64
N GLN A 183 -16.33 -5.40 -2.68
CA GLN A 183 -16.21 -6.35 -1.57
C GLN A 183 -14.74 -6.66 -1.27
N LEU A 184 -13.92 -6.77 -2.31
CA LEU A 184 -12.49 -6.95 -2.18
C LEU A 184 -11.81 -5.73 -1.55
N GLY A 185 -12.19 -4.52 -1.96
CA GLY A 185 -11.67 -3.27 -1.41
C GLY A 185 -11.99 -3.13 0.08
N ALA A 186 -13.23 -3.39 0.47
CA ALA A 186 -13.66 -3.37 1.88
C ALA A 186 -12.87 -4.38 2.73
N ARG A 187 -12.83 -5.64 2.31
CA ARG A 187 -12.12 -6.70 3.04
C ARG A 187 -10.62 -6.43 3.16
N ARG A 188 -9.98 -5.97 2.07
CA ARG A 188 -8.55 -5.64 2.11
C ARG A 188 -8.27 -4.45 3.01
N THR A 189 -9.15 -3.46 3.05
CA THR A 189 -9.00 -2.31 3.96
C THR A 189 -9.00 -2.78 5.42
N GLU A 190 -9.95 -3.62 5.80
CA GLU A 190 -10.03 -4.16 7.16
C GLU A 190 -8.80 -5.00 7.55
N GLU A 191 -8.38 -5.91 6.66
CA GLU A 191 -7.16 -6.72 6.85
C GLU A 191 -5.89 -5.84 6.92
N HIS A 192 -5.81 -4.78 6.09
CA HIS A 192 -4.69 -3.83 6.08
C HIS A 192 -4.62 -3.00 7.37
N VAL A 193 -5.75 -2.48 7.85
CA VAL A 193 -5.81 -1.73 9.11
C VAL A 193 -5.37 -2.62 10.27
N GLY A 194 -5.88 -3.85 10.37
CA GLY A 194 -5.53 -4.77 11.44
C GLY A 194 -4.06 -5.19 11.45
N SER A 195 -3.48 -5.47 10.27
CA SER A 195 -2.06 -5.85 10.13
C SER A 195 -1.11 -4.68 10.37
N SER A 196 -1.45 -3.48 9.89
CA SER A 196 -0.67 -2.25 10.09
C SER A 196 -0.57 -1.88 11.57
N THR A 197 -1.70 -1.89 12.29
CA THR A 197 -1.75 -1.60 13.72
C THR A 197 -0.88 -2.55 14.55
N LYS A 198 -0.99 -3.87 14.29
CA LYS A 198 -0.17 -4.88 14.98
C LYS A 198 1.33 -4.73 14.70
N GLY A 199 1.69 -4.44 13.44
CA GLY A 199 3.07 -4.16 13.05
C GLY A 199 3.66 -2.95 13.76
N MET A 200 2.90 -1.86 13.83
CA MET A 200 3.28 -0.64 14.54
C MET A 200 3.41 -0.86 16.05
N GLN A 201 2.46 -1.55 16.68
CA GLN A 201 2.52 -1.88 18.11
C GLN A 201 3.78 -2.67 18.45
N LEU A 202 4.12 -3.68 17.65
CA LEU A 202 5.36 -4.44 17.84
C LEU A 202 6.61 -3.55 17.79
N VAL A 203 6.66 -2.61 16.86
CA VAL A 203 7.80 -1.69 16.71
C VAL A 203 7.88 -0.72 17.89
N LEU A 204 6.74 -0.22 18.36
CA LEU A 204 6.65 0.63 19.54
C LEU A 204 7.10 -0.09 20.81
N ASP A 205 6.67 -1.33 21.01
CA ASP A 205 7.09 -2.15 22.15
C ASP A 205 8.60 -2.42 22.12
N ARG A 206 9.18 -2.62 20.92
CA ARG A 206 10.63 -2.74 20.74
C ARG A 206 11.39 -1.48 21.10
N LEU A 207 10.91 -0.32 20.62
CA LEU A 207 11.50 0.98 20.95
C LEU A 207 11.48 1.23 22.46
N ARG A 208 10.39 0.83 23.14
CA ARG A 208 10.25 0.95 24.59
C ARG A 208 11.20 0.06 25.39
N ASN A 209 11.35 -1.21 24.98
CA ASN A 209 12.04 -2.22 25.79
C ASN A 209 13.53 -2.40 25.45
N ILE A 210 13.92 -2.21 24.18
CA ILE A 210 15.27 -2.52 23.67
C ILE A 210 15.94 -1.27 23.09
N GLY A 211 15.23 -0.13 23.08
CA GLY A 211 15.72 1.13 22.53
C GLY A 211 15.91 1.09 21.00
N LEU A 212 16.54 2.13 20.48
CA LEU A 212 16.68 2.34 19.02
C LEU A 212 17.44 1.21 18.32
N ILE A 213 18.45 0.61 18.99
CA ILE A 213 19.31 -0.42 18.41
C ILE A 213 18.52 -1.73 18.20
N GLY A 214 17.69 -2.13 19.17
CA GLY A 214 16.82 -3.31 19.03
C GLY A 214 15.72 -3.10 17.98
N ALA A 215 15.20 -1.88 17.85
CA ALA A 215 14.23 -1.55 16.81
C ALA A 215 14.86 -1.56 15.40
N ARG A 216 16.13 -1.14 15.26
CA ARG A 216 16.90 -1.13 14.01
C ARG A 216 17.67 -2.41 13.70
N GLY A 217 17.76 -3.37 14.61
CA GLY A 217 18.62 -4.57 14.50
C GLY A 217 18.42 -5.43 13.24
N VAL A 218 17.40 -5.13 12.43
CA VAL A 218 17.17 -5.74 11.12
C VAL A 218 17.97 -5.10 9.97
N GLU A 219 18.46 -3.86 10.12
CA GLU A 219 19.11 -3.11 9.04
C GLU A 219 20.56 -3.57 8.74
N ARG A 220 21.21 -4.30 9.65
CA ARG A 220 22.62 -4.73 9.52
C ARG A 220 22.84 -6.10 8.89
N VAL A 221 21.80 -6.76 8.40
CA VAL A 221 21.94 -8.10 7.82
C VAL A 221 22.07 -7.96 6.31
N GLY A 222 23.27 -8.23 5.80
CA GLY A 222 23.59 -8.23 4.36
C GLY A 222 22.63 -9.08 3.53
N SER A 223 22.65 -8.84 2.22
CA SER A 223 21.69 -9.26 1.19
C SER A 223 21.37 -10.76 1.06
N GLU A 224 21.88 -11.63 1.92
CA GLU A 224 21.76 -13.09 1.82
C GLU A 224 20.87 -13.74 2.90
N SER A 225 20.35 -13.00 3.87
CA SER A 225 19.54 -13.61 4.93
C SER A 225 18.05 -13.51 4.65
N SER A 226 17.40 -14.67 4.48
CA SER A 226 15.95 -14.82 4.51
C SER A 226 15.38 -14.09 5.74
N TRP A 227 14.24 -13.40 5.59
CA TRP A 227 13.55 -12.76 6.71
C TRP A 227 13.41 -13.72 7.90
N LYS A 228 13.19 -15.02 7.66
CA LYS A 228 13.13 -16.06 8.70
C LYS A 228 14.39 -16.13 9.58
N ALA A 229 15.58 -15.90 9.02
CA ALA A 229 16.85 -15.91 9.75
C ALA A 229 17.01 -14.64 10.60
N VAL A 230 16.62 -13.47 10.07
CA VAL A 230 16.56 -12.22 10.84
C VAL A 230 15.58 -12.36 12.01
N TRP A 231 14.39 -12.92 11.76
CA TRP A 231 13.38 -13.16 12.79
C TRP A 231 13.80 -14.21 13.83
N ARG A 232 14.58 -15.23 13.45
CA ARG A 232 15.13 -16.22 14.38
C ARG A 232 16.14 -15.58 15.34
N ARG A 233 17.05 -14.77 14.81
CA ARG A 233 18.06 -14.04 15.61
C ARG A 233 17.41 -13.02 16.56
N VAL A 234 16.41 -12.29 16.07
CA VAL A 234 15.63 -11.34 16.90
C VAL A 234 14.87 -12.06 18.02
N ARG A 235 14.41 -13.30 17.82
CA ARG A 235 13.78 -14.12 18.87
C ARG A 235 14.77 -14.51 19.98
N GLU A 236 16.03 -14.71 19.63
CA GLU A 236 17.10 -15.08 20.55
C GLU A 236 17.60 -13.88 21.38
N GLU A 237 17.51 -12.66 20.83
CA GLU A 237 17.96 -11.41 21.48
C GLU A 237 16.91 -10.78 22.43
N ILE A 238 15.66 -11.26 22.44
CA ILE A 238 14.63 -10.83 23.40
C ILE A 238 14.88 -11.54 24.74
N PRO A 239 15.07 -10.81 25.86
CA PRO A 239 15.12 -11.42 27.18
C PRO A 239 13.80 -12.16 27.43
N LYS A 240 13.88 -13.48 27.65
CA LYS A 240 12.74 -14.25 28.13
C LYS A 240 12.45 -13.74 29.54
N ALA A 241 11.41 -12.91 29.70
CA ALA A 241 10.93 -12.56 31.02
C ALA A 241 10.47 -13.85 31.71
N ASP A 242 10.83 -14.01 32.99
CA ASP A 242 10.62 -15.21 33.80
C ASP A 242 9.21 -15.80 33.59
N GLY A 243 9.17 -16.94 32.87
CA GLY A 243 7.98 -17.78 32.75
C GLY A 243 6.94 -17.41 31.68
N ALA A 244 7.12 -16.33 30.91
CA ALA A 244 6.21 -16.00 29.82
C ALA A 244 6.86 -16.30 28.45
N ASP A 245 6.51 -17.46 27.87
CA ASP A 245 6.67 -17.66 26.43
C ASP A 245 5.79 -16.61 25.73
N VAL A 246 6.41 -15.55 25.20
CA VAL A 246 5.74 -14.55 24.35
C VAL A 246 5.39 -15.24 23.04
N GLY A 247 4.32 -16.02 23.12
CA GLY A 247 3.97 -17.05 22.18
C GLY A 247 3.85 -16.52 20.76
N VAL A 248 4.47 -17.26 19.85
CA VAL A 248 3.96 -17.38 18.48
C VAL A 248 4.14 -18.84 18.09
N GLY A 249 3.02 -19.57 18.11
CA GLY A 249 2.91 -20.94 17.65
C GLY A 249 3.34 -21.11 16.19
N VAL A 250 3.62 -22.37 15.88
CA VAL A 250 4.07 -22.98 14.61
C VAL A 250 3.46 -22.34 13.36
#